data_AF-A0AA46TLS3-F1
#
_entry.id   AF-A0AA46TLS3-F1
#
_cell.length_a   1.000
_cell.length_b   1.000
_cell.length_c   1.000
_cell.angle_alpha   90.00
_cell.angle_beta   90.00
_cell.angle_gamma   90.00
#
_symmetry.space_group_name_H-M   'P 1'
#
loop_
_entity.id
_entity.type
_entity.pdbx_description
1 polymer ?
#
loop_
_entity_poly.entity_id
_entity_poly.type
_entity_poly.pdbx_seq_one_letter_code
_entity_poly.pdbx_strand_id
1 'polypeptide(L)'
;MTQLATREDNGLLVRIARDCDVVIAAEVERLRRRRPCLTQADLDAVDAALAELAERLLLDAIRRRPALHEAISPIFSTPSPLNSQGKATS
;
A
#
# COMPACT_ATOMS: atom_id res chain seq x y z
N MET A 1 14.01 -24.31 -7.94
CA MET A 1 13.27 -23.77 -6.78
C MET A 1 12.81 -22.32 -7.03
N THR A 2 12.37 -21.98 -8.25
CA THR A 2 12.21 -20.57 -8.66
C THR A 2 10.77 -20.07 -8.59
N GLN A 3 9.78 -20.97 -8.61
CA GLN A 3 8.35 -20.63 -8.68
C GLN A 3 7.73 -20.14 -7.35
N LEU A 4 8.31 -20.49 -6.20
CA LEU A 4 7.78 -20.09 -4.90
C LEU A 4 8.10 -18.62 -4.60
N ALA A 5 9.37 -18.22 -4.83
CA ALA A 5 9.84 -16.86 -4.63
C ALA A 5 9.03 -15.85 -5.45
N THR A 6 8.81 -16.11 -6.75
CA THR A 6 8.03 -15.20 -7.62
C THR A 6 6.57 -15.05 -7.19
N ARG A 7 6.00 -16.06 -6.52
CA ARG A 7 4.60 -16.04 -6.06
C ARG A 7 4.46 -15.28 -4.75
N GLU A 8 5.44 -15.41 -3.85
CA GLU A 8 5.52 -14.63 -2.62
C GLU A 8 5.83 -13.15 -2.91
N ASP A 9 6.72 -12.89 -3.88
CA ASP A 9 7.06 -11.55 -4.35
C ASP A 9 5.83 -10.80 -4.89
N ASN A 10 5.00 -11.48 -5.68
CA ASN A 10 3.74 -10.91 -6.16
C ASN A 10 2.73 -10.67 -5.02
N GLY A 11 2.73 -11.51 -3.99
CA GLY A 11 1.84 -11.36 -2.84
C GLY A 11 2.16 -10.14 -1.98
N LEU A 12 3.44 -9.81 -1.81
CA LEU A 12 3.87 -8.60 -1.09
C LEU A 12 3.57 -7.34 -1.88
N LEU A 13 3.92 -7.31 -3.18
CA LEU A 13 3.69 -6.17 -4.06
C LEU A 13 2.20 -5.78 -4.13
N VAL A 14 1.31 -6.76 -4.27
CA VAL A 14 -0.15 -6.52 -4.26
C VAL A 14 -0.61 -5.92 -2.93
N ARG A 15 -0.02 -6.37 -1.81
CA ARG A 15 -0.38 -5.88 -0.48
C ARG A 15 0.06 -4.43 -0.28
N ILE A 16 1.31 -4.12 -0.64
CA ILE A 16 1.85 -2.76 -0.59
C ILE A 16 1.07 -1.82 -1.50
N ALA A 17 0.73 -2.25 -2.72
CA ALA A 17 -0.08 -1.47 -3.64
C ALA A 17 -1.44 -1.09 -3.01
N ARG A 18 -2.13 -2.09 -2.43
CA ARG A 18 -3.40 -1.86 -1.73
C ARG A 18 -3.27 -0.91 -0.54
N ASP A 19 -2.21 -1.04 0.26
CA ASP A 19 -1.99 -0.15 1.41
C ASP A 19 -1.70 1.28 0.94
N CYS A 20 -0.98 1.44 -0.18
CA CYS A 20 -0.79 2.75 -0.82
C CYS A 20 -2.13 3.36 -1.24
N ASP A 21 -2.99 2.60 -1.93
CA ASP A 21 -4.31 3.08 -2.37
C ASP A 21 -5.15 3.59 -1.19
N VAL A 22 -5.13 2.87 -0.06
CA VAL A 22 -5.86 3.26 1.16
C VAL A 22 -5.31 4.58 1.73
N VAL A 23 -4.00 4.73 1.80
CA VAL A 23 -3.36 5.97 2.31
C VAL A 23 -3.62 7.15 1.37
N ILE A 24 -3.50 6.94 0.06
CA ILE A 24 -3.75 7.97 -0.95
C ILE A 24 -5.20 8.47 -0.85
N ALA A 25 -6.17 7.56 -0.84
CA ALA A 25 -7.58 7.93 -0.71
C ALA A 25 -7.86 8.70 0.60
N ALA A 26 -7.24 8.30 1.71
CA ALA A 26 -7.38 9.00 2.99
C ALA A 26 -6.78 10.41 2.95
N GLU A 27 -5.62 10.60 2.31
CA GLU A 27 -4.98 11.92 2.19
C GLU A 27 -5.69 12.83 1.20
N VAL A 28 -6.23 12.31 0.10
CA VAL A 28 -7.08 13.08 -0.83
C VAL A 28 -8.35 13.55 -0.11
N GLU A 29 -8.98 12.68 0.67
CA GLU A 29 -10.14 13.06 1.48
C GLU A 29 -9.78 14.09 2.56
N ARG A 30 -8.61 13.95 3.19
CA ARG A 30 -8.10 14.93 4.16
C ARG A 30 -7.84 16.28 3.48
N LEU A 31 -7.30 16.27 2.27
CA LEU A 31 -7.05 17.47 1.48
C LEU A 31 -8.37 18.16 1.12
N ARG A 32 -9.36 17.41 0.64
CA ARG A 32 -10.71 17.90 0.34
C ARG A 32 -11.33 18.64 1.53
N ARG A 33 -11.21 18.10 2.75
CA ARG A 33 -11.73 18.73 3.97
C ARG A 33 -10.96 19.99 4.36
N ARG A 34 -9.63 20.02 4.20
CA ARG A 34 -8.77 21.16 4.58
C ARG A 34 -8.78 22.30 3.56
N ARG A 35 -9.14 21.99 2.31
CA ARG A 35 -9.14 22.91 1.18
C ARG A 35 -10.42 22.72 0.35
N PRO A 36 -11.58 23.14 0.87
CA PRO A 36 -12.87 22.98 0.18
C PRO A 36 -12.99 23.79 -1.11
N CYS A 37 -12.03 24.68 -1.41
CA CYS A 37 -11.95 25.42 -2.67
C CYS A 37 -11.33 24.61 -3.82
N LEU A 38 -10.73 23.45 -3.55
CA LEU A 38 -10.20 22.59 -4.60
C LEU A 38 -11.35 21.95 -5.36
N THR A 39 -11.24 21.96 -6.68
CA THR A 39 -12.17 21.27 -7.56
C THR A 39 -11.90 19.77 -7.53
N GLN A 40 -12.84 18.98 -8.03
CA GLN A 40 -12.61 17.54 -8.20
C GLN A 40 -11.39 17.27 -9.10
N ALA A 41 -11.20 18.07 -10.16
CA ALA A 41 -10.05 17.93 -11.06
C ALA A 41 -8.70 18.16 -10.34
N ASP A 42 -8.65 19.10 -9.39
CA ASP A 42 -7.43 19.31 -8.58
C ASP A 42 -7.13 18.11 -7.68
N LEU A 43 -8.18 17.52 -7.08
CA LEU A 43 -8.05 16.34 -6.24
C LEU A 43 -7.64 15.11 -7.05
N ASP A 44 -8.21 14.93 -8.24
CA ASP A 44 -7.85 13.85 -9.17
C ASP A 44 -6.38 13.97 -9.62
N ALA A 45 -5.90 15.20 -9.86
CA ALA A 45 -4.49 15.44 -10.19
C ALA A 45 -3.55 15.07 -9.01
N VAL A 46 -3.96 15.35 -7.78
CA VAL A 46 -3.20 14.97 -6.58
C VAL A 46 -3.21 13.46 -6.37
N ASP A 47 -4.36 12.81 -6.53
CA ASP A 47 -4.50 11.35 -6.47
C ASP A 47 -3.55 10.66 -7.46
N ALA A 48 -3.58 11.08 -8.73
CA ALA A 48 -2.70 10.55 -9.77
C ALA A 48 -1.21 10.79 -9.47
N ALA A 49 -0.85 11.97 -8.96
CA ALA A 49 0.54 12.28 -8.61
C ALA A 49 1.03 11.42 -7.42
N LEU A 50 0.19 11.18 -6.42
CA LEU A 50 0.51 10.33 -5.29
C LEU A 50 0.62 8.85 -5.72
N ALA A 51 -0.25 8.39 -6.60
CA ALA A 51 -0.18 7.04 -7.17
C ALA A 51 1.12 6.83 -7.97
N GLU A 52 1.52 7.80 -8.81
CA GLU A 52 2.80 7.72 -9.54
C GLU A 52 4.00 7.70 -8.57
N LEU A 53 3.98 8.52 -7.52
CA LEU A 53 5.03 8.52 -6.51
C LEU A 53 5.11 7.17 -5.77
N ALA A 54 3.97 6.59 -5.37
CA ALA A 54 3.92 5.29 -4.72
C ALA A 54 4.48 4.19 -5.64
N GLU A 55 4.09 4.19 -6.92
CA GLU A 55 4.61 3.27 -7.91
C GLU A 55 6.14 3.39 -8.02
N ARG A 56 6.67 4.60 -8.22
CA ARG A 56 8.10 4.82 -8.48
C ARG A 56 8.98 4.59 -7.25
N LEU A 57 8.54 5.04 -6.08
CA LEU A 57 9.36 5.01 -4.86
C LEU A 57 9.27 3.70 -4.11
N LEU A 58 8.14 2.99 -4.20
CA LEU A 58 7.91 1.75 -3.46
C LEU A 58 7.89 0.58 -4.43
N LEU A 59 6.89 0.48 -5.30
CA LEU A 59 6.64 -0.74 -6.06
C LEU A 59 7.77 -1.04 -7.06
N ASP A 60 8.21 -0.04 -7.83
CA ASP A 60 9.34 -0.16 -8.74
C ASP A 60 10.67 -0.37 -8.02
N ALA A 61 10.86 0.26 -6.86
CA ALA A 61 12.07 0.09 -6.07
C ALA A 61 12.19 -1.36 -5.55
N ILE A 62 11.09 -1.96 -5.11
CA ILE A 62 11.02 -3.35 -4.65
C ILE A 62 11.28 -4.31 -5.80
N ARG A 63 10.62 -4.11 -6.95
CA ARG A 63 10.82 -4.94 -8.15
C ARG A 63 12.28 -4.93 -8.62
N ARG A 64 12.95 -3.78 -8.55
CA ARG A 64 14.35 -3.63 -9.00
C ARG A 64 15.37 -4.08 -7.96
N ARG A 65 14.98 -4.23 -6.69
CA ARG A 65 15.90 -4.55 -5.58
C ARG A 65 15.32 -5.67 -4.70
N PRO A 66 15.64 -6.95 -4.99
CA PRO A 66 15.19 -8.08 -4.19
C PRO A 66 15.59 -7.99 -2.70
N ALA A 67 16.74 -7.39 -2.38
CA ALA A 67 17.15 -7.14 -0.99
C ALA A 67 16.19 -6.18 -0.24
N LEU A 68 15.55 -5.26 -0.96
CA LEU A 68 14.53 -4.37 -0.38
C LEU A 68 13.26 -5.17 -0.04
N HIS A 69 12.88 -6.12 -0.90
CA HIS A 69 11.75 -7.02 -0.67
C HIS A 69 11.90 -7.80 0.64
N GLU A 70 13.07 -8.42 0.86
CA GLU A 70 13.37 -9.16 2.10
C GLU A 70 13.34 -8.24 3.33
N ALA A 71 13.87 -7.02 3.23
CA ALA A 71 13.92 -6.08 4.35
C ALA A 71 12.55 -5.56 4.78
N ILE A 72 11.62 -5.36 3.82
CA ILE A 72 10.30 -4.79 4.11
C ILE A 72 9.22 -5.85 4.30
N SER A 73 9.42 -7.08 3.82
CA SER A 73 8.45 -8.17 3.98
C SER A 73 7.95 -8.33 5.43
N PRO A 74 8.80 -8.28 6.48
CA PRO A 74 8.34 -8.36 7.87
C PRO A 74 7.38 -7.24 8.30
N ILE A 75 7.52 -6.04 7.73
CA ILE A 75 6.70 -4.87 8.04
C ILE A 75 5.26 -5.09 7.55
N PHE A 76 5.11 -5.72 6.38
CA PHE A 76 3.82 -5.95 5.74
C PHE A 76 3.28 -7.39 5.94
N SER A 77 4.05 -8.25 6.61
CA SER A 77 3.68 -9.64 6.91
C SER A 77 3.08 -9.83 8.30
N THR A 78 3.13 -8.84 9.18
CA THR A 78 2.47 -8.95 10.50
C THR A 78 0.96 -8.75 10.35
N PRO A 79 0.12 -9.75 10.67
CA PRO A 79 -1.30 -9.50 10.84
C PRO A 79 -1.47 -8.56 12.04
N SER A 80 -2.19 -7.45 11.84
CA SER A 80 -2.66 -6.62 12.94
C SER A 80 -3.25 -7.50 14.05
N PRO A 81 -2.84 -7.37 15.31
CA PRO A 81 -3.30 -8.21 16.43
C PRO A 81 -4.79 -7.99 16.80
N LEU A 82 -5.58 -7.29 15.97
CA LEU A 82 -6.96 -6.92 16.26
C LEU A 82 -8.01 -7.97 15.84
N ASN A 83 -7.61 -9.11 15.26
CA ASN A 83 -8.58 -10.13 14.79
C ASN A 83 -8.55 -11.47 15.55
N SER A 84 -7.91 -11.54 16.72
CA SER A 84 -7.84 -12.77 17.52
C SER A 84 -8.82 -12.84 18.70
N GLN A 85 -9.77 -11.91 18.85
CA GLN A 85 -10.87 -12.06 19.82
C GLN A 85 -12.20 -12.30 19.09
N GLY A 86 -12.34 -13.52 18.58
CA GLY A 86 -13.55 -13.93 17.88
C GLY A 86 -13.61 -15.42 17.63
N LYS A 87 -13.39 -16.27 18.65
CA LYS A 87 -13.93 -17.63 18.68
C LYS A 87 -13.99 -18.23 20.08
N ALA A 88 -15.22 -18.22 20.59
CA ALA A 88 -15.93 -19.24 21.36
C ALA A 88 -15.11 -20.25 22.20
N THR A 89 -15.43 -20.27 23.50
CA THR A 89 -15.54 -21.52 24.25
C THR A 89 -16.94 -21.61 24.86
N SER A 90 -17.50 -22.80 24.72
CA SER A 90 -18.80 -23.29 25.17
C SER A 90 -19.16 -23.02 26.62
#